data_AF-A0A357IFY2-F1
#
_entry.id   AF-A0A357IFY2-F1
#
_cell.length_a   1.000
_cell.length_b   1.000
_cell.length_c   1.000
_cell.angle_alpha   90.00
_cell.angle_beta   90.00
_cell.angle_gamma   90.00
#
_symmetry.space_group_name_H-M   'P 1'
#
loop_
_entity.id
_entity.type
_entity.pdbx_description
1 polymer ?
#
loop_
_entity_poly.entity_id
_entity_poly.type
_entity_poly.pdbx_seq_one_letter_code
_entity_poly.pdbx_strand_id
1 'polypeptide(L)'
;NRDELINGLAKRLADHFTLDVRETVQQLPRERAATTLIDWLFEPSYASNAEAVLALEALIAAAPRYPKVRKHLLGWFDDIADQFYRIVVSEYPSAEPEDCRDVAMGIIGIYFNTDAIEPLGLDDNYRQSARRAALRLLRTLQT
;
A
#
# COMPACT_ATOMS: atom_id res chain seq x y z
N ASN A 1 -30.56 3.85 -0.64
CA ASN A 1 -30.21 5.16 -1.23
C ASN A 1 -28.88 5.03 -2.00
N ARG A 2 -28.62 5.79 -3.09
CA ARG A 2 -27.37 5.74 -3.86
C ARG A 2 -26.13 5.96 -2.98
N ASP A 3 -26.19 6.97 -2.12
CA ASP A 3 -25.06 7.32 -1.24
C ASP A 3 -24.77 6.24 -0.20
N GLU A 4 -25.80 5.52 0.26
CA GLU A 4 -25.65 4.37 1.16
C GLU A 4 -24.98 3.19 0.46
N LEU A 5 -25.30 2.95 -0.82
CA LEU A 5 -24.64 1.91 -1.62
C LEU A 5 -23.17 2.22 -1.85
N ILE A 6 -22.85 3.47 -2.21
CA ILE A 6 -21.46 3.93 -2.38
C ILE A 6 -20.70 3.80 -1.05
N ASN A 7 -21.32 4.21 0.06
CA ASN A 7 -20.70 4.07 1.38
C ASN A 7 -20.47 2.61 1.78
N GLY A 8 -21.45 1.73 1.54
CA GLY A 8 -21.34 0.31 1.82
C GLY A 8 -20.23 -0.36 1.00
N LEU A 9 -20.12 0.00 -0.28
CA LEU A 9 -19.04 -0.45 -1.15
C LEU A 9 -17.68 0.01 -0.63
N ALA A 10 -17.54 1.30 -0.30
CA ALA A 10 -16.29 1.85 0.23
C ALA A 10 -15.84 1.17 1.51
N LYS A 11 -16.76 0.93 2.44
CA LYS A 11 -16.45 0.19 3.67
C LYS A 11 -15.98 -1.23 3.34
N ARG A 12 -16.70 -1.95 2.49
CA ARG A 12 -16.37 -3.33 2.13
C ARG A 12 -15.00 -3.45 1.46
N LEU A 13 -14.68 -2.55 0.53
CA LEU A 13 -13.38 -2.54 -0.13
C LEU A 13 -12.25 -2.19 0.85
N ALA A 14 -12.43 -1.15 1.66
CA ALA A 14 -11.48 -0.81 2.72
C ALA A 14 -11.21 -2.00 3.66
N ASP A 15 -12.27 -2.67 4.16
CA ASP A 15 -12.13 -3.84 5.02
C ASP A 15 -11.39 -5.00 4.31
N HIS A 16 -11.69 -5.24 3.03
CA HIS A 16 -11.05 -6.29 2.24
C HIS A 16 -9.56 -6.04 2.06
N PHE A 17 -9.16 -4.85 1.60
CA PHE A 17 -7.75 -4.52 1.43
C PHE A 17 -6.98 -4.48 2.76
N THR A 18 -7.61 -4.03 3.86
CA THR A 18 -7.00 -4.13 5.19
C THR A 18 -6.74 -5.59 5.59
N LEU A 19 -7.69 -6.49 5.31
CA LEU A 19 -7.54 -7.91 5.62
C LEU A 19 -6.42 -8.53 4.79
N ASP A 20 -6.41 -8.29 3.48
CA ASP A 20 -5.40 -8.84 2.56
C ASP A 20 -3.99 -8.43 2.98
N VAL A 21 -3.77 -7.14 3.26
CA VAL A 21 -2.47 -6.64 3.74
C VAL A 21 -2.10 -7.30 5.07
N ARG A 22 -3.05 -7.42 6.01
CA ARG A 22 -2.78 -8.03 7.33
C ARG A 22 -2.38 -9.50 7.21
N GLU A 23 -3.08 -10.26 6.36
CA GLU A 23 -2.77 -11.67 6.13
C GLU A 23 -1.39 -11.83 5.48
N THR A 24 -1.05 -10.99 4.50
CA THR A 24 0.29 -10.96 3.91
C THR A 24 1.36 -10.64 4.96
N VAL A 25 1.15 -9.59 5.77
CA VAL A 25 2.11 -9.17 6.81
C VAL A 25 2.36 -10.29 7.83
N GLN A 26 1.34 -11.06 8.19
CA GLN A 26 1.48 -12.20 9.11
C GLN A 26 2.31 -13.35 8.54
N GLN A 27 2.44 -13.44 7.21
CA GLN A 27 3.22 -14.47 6.52
C GLN A 27 4.66 -14.02 6.23
N LEU A 28 5.01 -12.76 6.52
CA LEU A 28 6.35 -12.27 6.29
C LEU A 28 7.37 -13.01 7.17
N PRO A 29 8.59 -13.28 6.64
CA PRO A 29 9.67 -13.83 7.44
C PRO A 29 10.07 -12.85 8.55
N ARG A 30 10.62 -13.38 9.65
CA ARG A 30 11.13 -12.54 10.76
C ARG A 30 12.34 -11.69 10.36
N GLU A 31 13.15 -12.20 9.46
CA GLU A 31 14.31 -11.50 8.92
C GLU A 31 13.99 -10.96 7.53
N ARG A 32 14.42 -9.74 7.23
CA ARG A 32 14.22 -9.09 5.93
C ARG A 32 12.75 -8.88 5.55
N ALA A 33 11.87 -8.77 6.55
CA ALA A 33 10.43 -8.57 6.39
C ALA A 33 10.08 -7.39 5.46
N ALA A 34 10.75 -6.25 5.61
CA ALA A 34 10.54 -5.06 4.79
C ALA A 34 10.97 -5.28 3.34
N THR A 35 12.10 -5.98 3.13
CA THR A 35 12.54 -6.34 1.77
C THR A 35 11.55 -7.31 1.11
N THR A 36 11.09 -8.33 1.84
CA THR A 36 10.12 -9.30 1.33
C THR A 36 8.76 -8.65 1.05
N LEU A 37 8.31 -7.71 1.89
CA LEU A 37 7.11 -6.93 1.63
C LEU A 37 7.24 -6.12 0.34
N ILE A 38 8.36 -5.43 0.13
CA ILE A 38 8.60 -4.71 -1.13
C ILE A 38 8.56 -5.68 -2.30
N ASP A 39 9.20 -6.84 -2.20
CA ASP A 39 9.19 -7.82 -3.29
C ASP A 39 7.78 -8.28 -3.65
N TRP A 40 6.96 -8.54 -2.63
CA TRP A 40 5.56 -8.89 -2.78
C TRP A 40 4.72 -7.78 -3.45
N LEU A 41 4.86 -6.52 -3.03
CA LEU A 41 4.11 -5.39 -3.60
C LEU A 41 4.34 -5.18 -5.09
N PHE A 42 5.54 -5.54 -5.58
CA PHE A 42 5.92 -5.34 -6.98
C PHE A 42 5.94 -6.65 -7.79
N GLU A 43 5.41 -7.74 -7.25
CA GLU A 43 5.34 -9.01 -7.97
C GLU A 43 4.18 -9.01 -8.99
N PRO A 44 4.42 -9.34 -10.28
CA PRO A 44 3.38 -9.29 -11.33
C PRO A 44 2.20 -10.25 -11.10
N SER A 45 2.40 -11.30 -10.30
CA SER A 45 1.40 -12.34 -10.02
C SER A 45 0.39 -11.94 -8.95
N TYR A 46 0.70 -10.91 -8.14
CA TYR A 46 -0.23 -10.30 -7.20
C TYR A 46 -1.03 -9.20 -7.88
N ALA A 47 -1.59 -9.52 -9.06
CA ALA A 47 -2.73 -8.81 -9.58
C ALA A 47 -3.88 -9.05 -8.59
N SER A 48 -3.97 -8.16 -7.59
CA SER A 48 -5.19 -7.88 -6.87
C SER A 48 -6.35 -7.81 -7.87
N ASN A 49 -7.54 -8.21 -7.45
CA ASN A 49 -8.71 -8.20 -8.32
C ASN A 49 -8.80 -6.82 -9.02
N ALA A 50 -8.48 -6.74 -10.31
CA ALA A 50 -8.28 -5.47 -11.01
C ALA A 50 -9.54 -4.60 -10.92
N GLU A 51 -10.72 -5.22 -10.86
CA GLU A 51 -11.98 -4.54 -10.64
C GLU A 51 -12.08 -3.89 -9.26
N ALA A 52 -11.56 -4.55 -8.22
CA ALA A 52 -11.54 -4.01 -6.85
C ALA A 52 -10.56 -2.83 -6.72
N VAL A 53 -9.41 -2.88 -7.40
CA VAL A 53 -8.45 -1.76 -7.46
C VAL A 53 -9.08 -0.57 -8.17
N LEU A 54 -9.64 -0.76 -9.35
CA LEU A 54 -10.32 0.30 -10.09
C LEU A 54 -11.48 0.92 -9.29
N ALA A 55 -12.24 0.09 -8.57
CA ALA A 55 -13.31 0.58 -7.70
C ALA A 55 -12.76 1.42 -6.54
N LEU A 56 -11.66 0.98 -5.92
CA LEU A 56 -10.97 1.74 -4.87
C LEU A 56 -10.46 3.09 -5.39
N GLU A 57 -9.80 3.12 -6.55
CA GLU A 57 -9.31 4.36 -7.18
C GLU A 57 -10.45 5.34 -7.50
N ALA A 58 -11.56 4.82 -8.04
CA ALA A 58 -12.75 5.63 -8.30
C ALA A 58 -13.32 6.23 -7.00
N LEU A 59 -13.31 5.47 -5.90
CA LEU A 59 -13.76 5.95 -4.60
C LEU A 59 -12.79 6.99 -4.01
N ILE A 60 -11.48 6.81 -4.17
CA ILE A 60 -10.46 7.80 -3.77
C ILE A 60 -10.70 9.12 -4.51
N ALA A 61 -10.85 9.07 -5.83
CA ALA A 61 -11.13 10.24 -6.65
C ALA A 61 -12.45 10.93 -6.27
N ALA A 62 -13.45 10.15 -5.85
CA ALA A 62 -14.77 10.66 -5.44
C ALA A 62 -14.82 11.12 -3.97
N ALA A 63 -13.86 10.74 -3.13
CA ALA A 63 -13.87 10.95 -1.68
C ALA A 63 -14.16 12.40 -1.22
N PRO A 64 -13.67 13.46 -1.91
CA PRO A 64 -14.01 14.84 -1.53
C PRO A 64 -15.51 15.15 -1.54
N ARG A 65 -16.31 14.41 -2.33
CA ARG A 65 -17.76 14.57 -2.44
C ARG A 65 -18.55 13.70 -1.46
N TYR A 66 -17.91 12.69 -0.85
CA TYR A 66 -18.57 11.71 0.01
C TYR A 66 -17.82 11.58 1.36
N PRO A 67 -18.16 12.39 2.38
CA PRO A 67 -17.42 12.44 3.64
C PRO A 67 -17.29 11.09 4.38
N LYS A 68 -18.31 10.24 4.31
CA LYS A 68 -18.27 8.91 4.92
C LYS A 68 -17.31 7.96 4.18
N VAL A 69 -17.29 8.01 2.84
CA VAL A 69 -16.31 7.28 2.02
C VAL A 69 -14.90 7.74 2.36
N ARG A 70 -14.65 9.06 2.41
CA ARG A 70 -13.36 9.62 2.82
C ARG A 70 -12.91 9.08 4.18
N LYS A 71 -13.81 9.01 5.16
CA LYS A 71 -13.49 8.46 6.49
C LYS A 71 -13.04 6.99 6.42
N HIS A 72 -13.74 6.17 5.63
CA HIS A 72 -13.36 4.76 5.46
C HIS A 72 -11.99 4.61 4.78
N LEU A 73 -11.74 5.37 3.73
CA LEU A 73 -10.48 5.32 2.99
C LEU A 73 -9.30 5.86 3.81
N LEU A 74 -9.50 6.92 4.60
CA LEU A 74 -8.45 7.41 5.51
C LEU A 74 -8.09 6.37 6.56
N GLY A 75 -9.09 5.74 7.21
CA GLY A 75 -8.81 4.71 8.21
C GLY A 75 -8.08 3.50 7.62
N TRP A 76 -8.47 3.07 6.42
CA TRP A 76 -7.76 2.01 5.69
C TRP A 76 -6.31 2.41 5.36
N PHE A 77 -6.09 3.63 4.88
CA PHE A 77 -4.76 4.11 4.55
C PHE A 77 -3.86 4.22 5.80
N ASP A 78 -4.39 4.75 6.90
CA ASP A 78 -3.69 4.84 8.18
C ASP A 78 -3.29 3.44 8.69
N ASP A 79 -4.19 2.46 8.59
CA ASP A 79 -3.92 1.08 8.98
C ASP A 79 -2.80 0.42 8.14
N ILE A 80 -2.73 0.72 6.84
CA ILE A 80 -1.65 0.24 5.97
C ILE A 80 -0.33 0.93 6.34
N ALA A 81 -0.35 2.25 6.49
CA ALA A 81 0.83 3.03 6.83
C ALA A 81 1.45 2.57 8.16
N ASP A 82 0.62 2.33 9.18
CA ASP A 82 1.06 1.83 10.47
C ASP A 82 1.66 0.42 10.38
N GLN A 83 1.12 -0.45 9.53
CA GLN A 83 1.68 -1.80 9.34
C GLN A 83 3.06 -1.75 8.69
N PHE A 84 3.23 -0.96 7.64
CA PHE A 84 4.53 -0.78 6.98
C PHE A 84 5.55 -0.17 7.93
N TYR A 85 5.16 0.87 8.66
CA TYR A 85 6.01 1.51 9.66
C TYR A 85 6.50 0.49 10.71
N ARG A 86 5.61 -0.33 11.27
CA ARG A 86 5.98 -1.35 12.26
C ARG A 86 6.97 -2.37 11.72
N ILE A 87 6.79 -2.80 10.47
CA ILE A 87 7.70 -3.73 9.80
C ILE A 87 9.08 -3.10 9.65
N VAL A 88 9.13 -1.86 9.15
CA VAL A 88 10.39 -1.12 8.97
C VAL A 88 11.11 -0.92 10.30
N VAL A 89 10.43 -0.42 11.34
CA VAL A 89 11.05 -0.22 12.67
C VAL A 89 11.57 -1.53 13.27
N SER A 90 10.84 -2.64 13.06
CA SER A 90 11.28 -3.94 13.59
C SER A 90 12.56 -4.46 12.93
N GLU A 91 12.81 -4.12 11.67
CA GLU A 91 14.00 -4.53 10.92
C GLU A 91 15.18 -3.54 11.08
N TYR A 92 14.88 -2.25 11.33
CA TYR A 92 15.85 -1.17 11.46
C TYR A 92 15.79 -0.50 12.85
N PRO A 93 16.03 -1.24 13.96
CA PRO A 93 15.85 -0.72 15.32
C PRO A 93 16.83 0.39 15.71
N SER A 94 17.90 0.60 14.93
CA SER A 94 18.89 1.65 15.13
C SER A 94 18.63 2.93 14.35
N ALA A 95 17.65 2.93 13.43
CA ALA A 95 17.26 4.13 12.69
C ALA A 95 16.28 4.98 13.50
N GLU A 96 16.24 6.29 13.25
CA GLU A 96 15.28 7.18 13.90
C GLU A 96 13.85 6.80 13.50
N PRO A 97 12.88 6.82 14.45
CA PRO A 97 11.49 6.48 14.14
C PRO A 97 10.85 7.34 13.04
N GLU A 98 11.26 8.61 12.94
CA GLU A 98 10.77 9.52 11.91
C GLU A 98 11.28 9.09 10.51
N ASP A 99 12.56 8.74 10.38
CA ASP A 99 13.12 8.22 9.13
C ASP A 99 12.42 6.92 8.70
N CYS A 100 12.12 6.03 9.65
CA CYS A 100 11.37 4.80 9.38
C CYS A 100 9.97 5.09 8.85
N ARG A 101 9.28 6.10 9.40
CA ARG A 101 7.96 6.53 8.96
C ARG A 101 8.02 7.14 7.55
N ASP A 102 8.99 8.00 7.29
CA ASP A 102 9.16 8.64 5.98
C ASP A 102 9.48 7.62 4.88
N VAL A 103 10.36 6.66 5.19
CA VAL A 103 10.66 5.54 4.28
C VAL A 103 9.43 4.67 4.03
N ALA A 104 8.67 4.31 5.07
CA ALA A 104 7.44 3.53 4.93
C ALA A 104 6.43 4.26 4.02
N MET A 105 6.20 5.55 4.26
CA MET A 105 5.30 6.38 3.44
C MET A 105 5.79 6.53 2.00
N GLY A 106 7.10 6.67 1.78
CA GLY A 106 7.69 6.72 0.45
C GLY A 106 7.52 5.42 -0.33
N ILE A 107 7.71 4.27 0.32
CA ILE A 107 7.48 2.95 -0.29
C ILE A 107 6.00 2.81 -0.70
N ILE A 108 5.08 3.17 0.20
CA ILE A 108 3.63 3.16 -0.05
C ILE A 108 3.30 4.03 -1.27
N GLY A 109 3.84 5.26 -1.32
CA GLY A 109 3.61 6.18 -2.44
C GLY A 109 4.14 5.65 -3.77
N ILE A 110 5.32 5.02 -3.78
CA ILE A 110 5.87 4.40 -5.01
C ILE A 110 4.96 3.26 -5.47
N TYR A 111 4.51 2.39 -4.56
CA TYR A 111 3.62 1.28 -4.89
C TYR A 111 2.29 1.77 -5.47
N PHE A 112 1.59 2.67 -4.78
CA PHE A 112 0.29 3.20 -5.26
C PHE A 112 0.40 3.90 -6.60
N ASN A 113 1.46 4.70 -6.83
CA ASN A 113 1.67 5.32 -8.14
C ASN A 113 1.96 4.30 -9.24
N THR A 114 2.61 3.19 -8.89
CA THR A 114 2.92 2.12 -9.85
C THR A 114 1.64 1.41 -10.29
N ASP A 115 0.75 1.08 -9.35
CA ASP A 115 -0.54 0.47 -9.65
C ASP A 115 -1.49 1.44 -10.37
N ALA A 116 -1.55 2.71 -9.98
CA ALA A 116 -2.44 3.70 -10.59
C ALA A 116 -2.19 3.95 -12.08
N ILE A 117 -1.01 3.61 -12.59
CA ILE A 117 -0.68 3.76 -14.02
C ILE A 117 -0.49 2.43 -14.75
N GLU A 118 -0.66 1.30 -14.06
CA GLU A 118 -0.66 -0.03 -14.66
C GLU A 118 -1.64 -0.18 -15.84
N PRO A 119 -2.87 0.41 -15.79
CA PRO A 119 -3.81 0.32 -16.91
C PRO A 119 -3.32 0.92 -18.23
N LEU A 120 -2.21 1.67 -18.24
CA LEU A 120 -1.57 2.17 -19.45
C LEU A 120 -0.80 1.08 -20.23
N GLY A 121 -0.66 -0.13 -19.68
CA GLY A 121 0.06 -1.23 -20.32
C GLY A 121 1.56 -0.99 -20.40
N LEU A 122 2.15 -0.44 -19.34
CA LEU A 122 3.58 -0.22 -19.24
C LEU A 122 4.34 -1.56 -19.27
N ASP A 123 5.58 -1.53 -19.74
CA ASP A 123 6.42 -2.72 -19.74
C ASP A 123 6.85 -3.15 -18.32
N ASP A 124 7.28 -4.41 -18.17
CA ASP A 124 7.75 -4.94 -16.89
C ASP A 124 8.92 -4.14 -16.29
N ASN A 125 9.68 -3.41 -17.13
CA ASN A 125 10.80 -2.59 -16.69
C ASN A 125 10.34 -1.44 -15.79
N TYR A 126 9.12 -0.93 -15.99
CA TYR A 126 8.56 0.11 -15.13
C TYR A 126 8.36 -0.39 -13.70
N ARG A 127 7.61 -1.49 -13.51
CA ARG A 127 7.36 -2.07 -12.17
C ARG A 127 8.66 -2.51 -11.50
N GLN A 128 9.59 -3.09 -12.25
CA GLN A 128 10.91 -3.42 -11.73
C GLN A 128 11.72 -2.17 -11.32
N SER A 129 11.59 -1.05 -12.03
CA SER A 129 12.24 0.21 -11.67
C SER A 129 11.66 0.78 -10.38
N ALA A 130 10.34 0.76 -10.23
CA ALA A 130 9.66 1.17 -8.99
C ALA A 130 10.09 0.30 -7.80
N ARG A 131 10.14 -1.03 -7.97
CA ARG A 131 10.68 -1.95 -6.95
C ARG A 131 12.10 -1.58 -6.53
N ARG A 132 13.00 -1.37 -7.50
CA ARG A 132 14.39 -0.97 -7.21
C ARG A 132 14.46 0.37 -6.48
N ALA A 133 13.58 1.32 -6.80
CA ALA A 133 13.51 2.60 -6.11
C ALA A 133 13.07 2.43 -4.65
N ALA A 134 12.03 1.63 -4.39
CA ALA A 134 11.59 1.31 -3.03
C ALA A 134 12.69 0.61 -2.22
N LEU A 135 13.39 -0.37 -2.80
CA LEU A 135 14.53 -1.03 -2.15
C LEU A 135 15.70 -0.09 -1.85
N ARG A 136 15.97 0.88 -2.74
CA ARG A 136 17.00 1.92 -2.50
C ARG A 136 16.59 2.86 -1.37
N LEU A 137 15.32 3.24 -1.31
CA LEU A 137 14.80 4.06 -0.22
C LEU A 137 14.92 3.32 1.12
N LEU A 138 14.56 2.04 1.18
CA LEU A 138 14.73 1.22 2.39
C LEU A 138 16.18 1.18 2.88
N ARG A 139 17.15 1.08 1.95
CA ARG A 139 18.59 1.06 2.28
C ARG A 139 19.11 2.35 2.90
N THR A 140 18.38 3.46 2.82
CA THR A 140 18.79 4.70 3.49
C THR A 140 18.79 4.58 5.02
N LEU A 141 18.09 3.57 5.56
CA LEU A 141 18.07 3.24 6.99
C LEU A 141 19.23 2.34 7.43
N GLN A 142 20.05 1.84 6.48
CA GLN A 142 21.25 1.06 6.79
C GLN A 142 22.38 2.02 7.14
N THR A 143 22.71 2.10 8.42
CA THR A 143 23.92 2.79 8.94
C THR A 143 25.13 1.89 8.90
#